data_AF-A0A9E0LPQ3-F1
#
_entry.id   AF-A0A9E0LPQ3-F1
#
_cell.length_a   1.000
_cell.length_b   1.000
_cell.length_c   1.000
_cell.angle_alpha   90.00
_cell.angle_beta   90.00
_cell.angle_gamma   90.00
#
_symmetry.space_group_name_H-M   'P 1'
#
loop_
_entity.id
_entity.type
_entity.pdbx_description
1 polymer ?
#
loop_
_entity_poly.entity_id
_entity_poly.type
_entity_poly.pdbx_seq_one_letter_code
_entity_poly.pdbx_strand_id
1 'polypeptide(L)'
;MYITTLIATIFLGLIIAFFATQNTGSVTLNLLTYSLSIPIYMVVIGALLVGLIFSWIVIMGKSIGTGFAMRGKEHKITDYKKENAELLRQIHQLEITNARLETAANLPSDDKSL
;
A
#
# COMPACT_ATOMS: atom_id res chain seq x y z
N MET A 1 19.09 -7.78 -9.88
CA MET A 1 18.09 -6.76 -10.28
C MET A 1 18.73 -5.40 -10.59
N TYR A 2 19.60 -4.85 -9.73
CA TYR A 2 20.22 -3.53 -9.95
C TYR A 2 21.05 -3.38 -11.23
N ILE A 3 21.90 -4.35 -11.57
CA ILE A 3 22.73 -4.31 -12.79
C ILE A 3 21.88 -4.30 -14.06
N THR A 4 20.81 -5.11 -14.09
CA THR A 4 19.85 -5.12 -15.22
C THR A 4 19.17 -3.76 -15.39
N THR A 5 18.75 -3.14 -14.28
CA THR A 5 18.17 -1.79 -14.31
C THR A 5 19.17 -0.75 -14.80
N LEU A 6 20.44 -0.84 -14.37
CA LEU A 6 21.51 0.06 -14.83
C LEU A 6 21.74 -0.08 -16.34
N ILE A 7 21.88 -1.31 -16.83
CA ILE A 7 22.08 -1.60 -18.26
C ILE A 7 20.90 -1.06 -19.08
N ALA A 8 19.67 -1.33 -18.65
CA ALA A 8 18.47 -0.84 -19.34
C ALA A 8 18.42 0.69 -19.37
N THR A 9 18.78 1.35 -18.25
CA THR A 9 18.79 2.82 -18.15
C THR A 9 19.84 3.43 -19.07
N ILE A 10 21.06 2.88 -19.09
CA ILE A 10 22.12 3.35 -19.99
C ILE A 10 21.71 3.14 -21.44
N PHE A 11 21.16 1.97 -21.77
CA PHE A 11 20.74 1.64 -23.14
C PHE A 11 19.62 2.59 -23.62
N LEU A 12 18.62 2.84 -22.79
CA LEU A 12 17.56 3.81 -23.08
C LEU A 12 18.15 5.23 -23.26
N GLY A 13 19.07 5.63 -22.38
CA GLY A 13 19.74 6.93 -22.45
C GLY A 13 20.51 7.11 -23.76
N LEU A 14 21.22 6.08 -24.23
CA LEU A 14 21.91 6.09 -25.51
C LEU A 14 20.94 6.24 -26.69
N ILE A 15 19.81 5.54 -26.68
CA ILE A 15 18.78 5.67 -27.72
C ILE A 15 18.24 7.10 -27.76
N ILE A 16 17.92 7.68 -26.59
CA ILE A 16 17.41 9.05 -26.49
C ILE A 16 18.46 10.06 -26.97
N ALA A 17 19.73 9.89 -26.57
CA ALA A 17 20.82 10.76 -26.98
C ALA A 17 21.02 10.72 -28.50
N PHE A 18 21.08 9.52 -29.08
CA PHE A 18 21.16 9.34 -30.53
C PHE A 18 19.94 9.93 -31.25
N PHE A 19 18.74 9.72 -30.71
CA PHE A 19 17.53 10.33 -31.26
C PHE A 19 17.61 11.86 -31.23
N ALA A 20 18.12 12.46 -30.16
CA ALA A 20 18.27 13.90 -30.04
C ALA A 20 19.26 14.49 -31.07
N THR A 21 20.38 13.81 -31.32
CA THR A 21 21.36 14.27 -32.32
C THR A 21 20.82 14.22 -33.74
N GLN A 22 19.97 13.24 -34.05
CA GLN A 22 19.37 13.09 -35.38
C GLN A 22 18.14 14.00 -35.60
N ASN A 23 17.50 14.47 -34.53
CA ASN A 23 16.24 15.22 -34.59
C ASN A 23 16.42 16.67 -34.11
N THR A 24 17.48 17.33 -34.54
CA THR A 24 17.78 18.75 -34.26
C THR A 24 16.95 19.72 -35.12
N GLY A 25 16.15 19.21 -36.06
CA GLY A 25 15.21 19.99 -36.86
C GLY A 25 14.29 20.84 -35.97
N SER A 26 14.16 22.11 -36.32
CA SER A 26 13.35 23.05 -35.55
C SER A 26 11.88 22.95 -35.95
N VAL A 27 11.01 22.98 -34.95
CA VAL A 27 9.56 23.07 -35.11
C VAL A 27 9.07 24.34 -34.41
N THR A 28 8.11 25.02 -35.03
CA THR A 28 7.45 26.18 -34.41
C THR A 28 6.27 25.69 -33.59
N LEU A 29 6.35 25.88 -32.28
CA LEU A 29 5.23 25.69 -31.37
C LEU A 29 4.46 27.01 -31.23
N ASN A 30 3.17 26.96 -31.45
CA ASN A 30 2.26 28.08 -31.20
C ASN A 30 1.47 27.78 -29.93
N LEU A 31 1.74 28.51 -28.85
CA LEU A 31 1.00 28.48 -27.60
C LEU A 31 0.17 29.76 -27.46
N LEU A 32 -1.13 29.67 -27.73
CA LEU A 32 -2.06 30.80 -27.77
C LEU A 32 -1.52 31.96 -28.63
N THR A 33 -0.92 32.98 -28.01
CA THR A 33 -0.36 34.18 -28.64
C THR A 33 1.16 34.14 -28.79
N TYR A 34 1.84 33.14 -28.25
CA TYR A 34 3.29 33.01 -28.29
C TYR A 34 3.71 31.94 -29.29
N SER A 35 4.66 32.28 -30.17
CA SER A 35 5.30 31.33 -31.08
C SER A 35 6.78 31.17 -30.71
N LEU A 36 7.23 29.93 -30.54
CA LEU A 36 8.61 29.61 -30.22
C LEU A 36 9.12 28.53 -31.17
N SER A 37 10.29 28.75 -31.77
CA SER A 37 10.96 27.74 -32.60
C SER A 37 11.97 26.98 -31.76
N ILE A 38 11.75 25.68 -31.57
CA ILE A 38 12.66 24.80 -30.83
C ILE A 38 12.90 23.49 -31.54
N PRO A 39 14.04 22.82 -31.30
CA PRO A 39 14.29 21.49 -31.83
C PRO A 39 13.21 20.49 -31.41
N ILE A 40 12.77 19.65 -32.35
CA ILE A 40 11.69 18.69 -32.09
C ILE A 40 12.04 17.69 -30.97
N TYR A 41 13.33 17.34 -30.82
CA TYR A 41 13.76 16.47 -29.72
C TYR A 41 13.44 17.06 -28.33
N MET A 42 13.51 18.39 -28.16
CA MET A 42 13.17 19.04 -26.88
C MET A 42 11.68 18.91 -26.58
N VAL A 43 10.83 19.03 -27.61
CA VAL A 43 9.37 18.86 -27.47
C VAL A 43 9.04 17.45 -27.01
N VAL A 44 9.63 16.44 -27.66
CA VAL A 44 9.38 15.03 -27.36
C VAL A 44 9.88 14.67 -25.95
N ILE A 45 11.12 15.04 -25.61
CA ILE A 45 11.67 14.78 -24.27
C ILE A 45 10.85 15.51 -23.20
N GLY A 46 10.45 16.76 -23.45
CA GLY A 46 9.60 17.52 -22.55
C GLY A 46 8.25 16.84 -22.31
N ALA A 47 7.58 16.39 -23.36
CA ALA A 47 6.31 15.66 -23.24
C ALA A 47 6.44 14.35 -22.46
N LEU A 48 7.52 13.59 -22.70
CA LEU A 48 7.82 12.36 -21.96
C LEU A 48 8.05 12.64 -20.48
N LEU A 49 8.85 13.67 -20.15
CA LEU A 49 9.10 14.07 -18.77
C LEU A 49 7.82 14.51 -18.06
N VAL A 50 6.98 15.30 -18.72
CA VAL A 50 5.68 15.72 -18.18
C VAL A 50 4.82 14.48 -17.88
N GLY A 51 4.71 13.54 -18.83
CA GLY A 51 3.98 12.29 -18.63
C GLY A 51 4.50 11.46 -17.44
N LEU A 52 5.83 11.37 -17.28
CA LEU A 52 6.47 10.68 -16.16
C LEU A 52 6.15 11.36 -14.81
N ILE A 53 6.24 12.69 -14.76
CA ILE A 53 5.90 13.47 -13.56
C ILE A 53 4.43 13.24 -13.18
N PHE A 54 3.51 13.30 -14.15
CA PHE A 54 2.09 13.00 -13.90
C PHE A 54 1.88 11.58 -13.38
N SER A 55 2.51 10.58 -13.99
CA SER A 55 2.45 9.19 -13.53
C SER A 55 2.95 9.05 -12.08
N TRP A 56 4.07 9.71 -11.76
CA TRP A 56 4.62 9.70 -10.41
C TRP A 56 3.67 10.31 -9.37
N ILE A 57 3.03 11.44 -9.70
CA ILE A 57 2.02 12.08 -8.83
C ILE A 57 0.84 11.12 -8.59
N VAL A 58 0.36 10.44 -9.62
CA VAL A 58 -0.75 9.47 -9.50
C VAL A 58 -0.37 8.30 -8.57
N ILE A 59 0.83 7.76 -8.72
CA ILE A 59 1.33 6.66 -7.88
C ILE A 59 1.49 7.12 -6.42
N MET A 60 1.99 8.34 -6.21
CA MET A 60 2.13 8.94 -4.88
C MET A 60 0.78 9.12 -4.18
N GLY A 61 -0.28 9.48 -4.92
CA GLY A 61 -1.63 9.51 -4.36
C GLY A 61 -2.11 8.13 -3.89
N LYS A 62 -1.83 7.06 -4.67
CA LYS A 62 -2.21 5.69 -4.31
C LYS A 62 -1.48 5.16 -3.08
N SER A 63 -0.20 5.49 -2.90
CA SER A 63 0.59 5.02 -1.76
C SER A 63 0.06 5.58 -0.43
N ILE A 64 -0.39 6.84 -0.42
CA ILE A 64 -1.02 7.47 0.75
C ILE A 64 -2.32 6.75 1.13
N GLY A 65 -3.20 6.53 0.13
CA GLY A 65 -4.46 5.81 0.36
C GLY A 65 -4.26 4.37 0.86
N THR A 66 -3.26 3.68 0.31
CA THR A 66 -2.89 2.33 0.73
C THR A 66 -2.35 2.30 2.17
N GLY A 67 -1.52 3.28 2.55
CA GLY A 67 -1.00 3.41 3.91
C GLY A 67 -2.10 3.64 4.95
N PHE A 68 -3.10 4.47 4.62
CA PHE A 68 -4.26 4.68 5.50
C PHE A 68 -5.13 3.42 5.61
N ALA A 69 -5.40 2.74 4.50
CA ALA A 69 -6.13 1.47 4.49
C ALA A 69 -5.41 0.37 5.28
N MET A 70 -4.08 0.29 5.20
CA MET A 70 -3.27 -0.64 6.00
C MET A 70 -3.37 -0.35 7.49
N ARG A 71 -3.27 0.92 7.91
CA ARG A 71 -3.46 1.30 9.32
C ARG A 71 -4.85 0.91 9.84
N GLY A 72 -5.89 1.13 9.04
CA GLY A 72 -7.25 0.71 9.38
C GLY A 72 -7.38 -0.81 9.55
N LYS A 73 -6.74 -1.59 8.67
CA LYS A 73 -6.70 -3.06 8.79
C LYS A 73 -5.89 -3.53 10.00
N GLU A 74 -4.76 -2.90 10.30
CA GLU A 74 -3.91 -3.20 11.47
C GLU A 74 -4.69 -3.01 12.79
N HIS A 75 -5.49 -1.94 12.86
CA HIS A 75 -6.34 -1.67 14.03
C HIS A 75 -7.40 -2.78 14.21
N LYS A 76 -8.09 -3.17 13.13
CA LYS A 76 -9.06 -4.27 13.18
C LYS A 76 -8.43 -5.60 13.60
N ILE A 77 -7.22 -5.91 13.12
CA ILE A 77 -6.47 -7.10 13.54
C ILE A 77 -6.20 -7.07 15.05
N THR A 78 -5.85 -5.90 15.58
CA THR A 78 -5.62 -5.72 17.02
C THR A 78 -6.90 -5.92 17.83
N ASP A 79 -8.02 -5.40 17.35
CA ASP A 79 -9.32 -5.55 18.01
C ASP A 79 -9.78 -7.02 18.00
N TYR A 80 -9.68 -7.71 16.86
CA TYR A 80 -10.02 -9.14 16.77
C TYR A 80 -9.15 -10.03 17.69
N LYS A 81 -7.88 -9.64 17.92
CA LYS A 81 -7.02 -10.34 18.89
C LYS A 81 -7.50 -10.14 20.32
N LYS A 82 -7.93 -8.92 20.68
CA LYS A 82 -8.48 -8.63 22.01
C LYS A 82 -9.79 -9.39 22.25
N GLU A 83 -10.67 -9.38 21.25
CA GLU A 83 -11.96 -10.09 21.32
C GLU A 83 -11.76 -11.61 21.49
N ASN A 84 -10.84 -12.22 20.73
CA ASN A 84 -10.50 -13.63 20.91
C ASN A 84 -9.95 -13.93 22.32
N ALA A 85 -9.09 -13.07 22.85
CA ALA A 85 -8.55 -13.25 24.20
C ALA A 85 -9.65 -13.15 25.26
N GLU A 86 -10.62 -12.26 25.08
CA GLU A 86 -11.76 -12.09 25.98
C GLU A 86 -12.72 -13.29 25.92
N LEU A 87 -13.05 -13.76 24.72
CA LEU A 87 -13.87 -14.96 24.53
C LEU A 87 -13.20 -16.20 25.16
N LEU A 88 -11.88 -16.35 25.00
CA LEU A 88 -11.13 -17.44 25.61
C LEU A 88 -11.20 -17.39 27.14
N ARG A 89 -11.14 -16.19 27.74
CA ARG A 89 -11.33 -16.02 29.19
C ARG A 89 -12.73 -16.40 29.64
N GLN A 90 -13.76 -15.99 28.89
CA GLN A 90 -15.15 -16.32 29.21
C GLN A 90 -15.39 -17.83 29.16
N ILE A 91 -14.88 -18.51 28.12
CA ILE A 91 -14.94 -19.98 28.01
C ILE A 91 -14.29 -20.63 29.24
N HIS A 92 -13.08 -20.20 29.61
CA HIS A 92 -12.39 -20.78 30.76
C HIS A 92 -13.14 -20.55 32.08
N GLN A 93 -13.74 -19.37 32.29
CA GLN A 93 -14.57 -19.10 33.46
C GLN A 93 -15.85 -19.95 33.50
N LEU A 94 -16.48 -20.17 32.34
CA LEU A 94 -17.66 -21.02 32.23
C LEU A 94 -17.32 -22.49 32.53
N GLU A 95 -16.18 -22.99 32.03
CA GLU A 95 -15.69 -24.33 32.35
C GLU A 95 -15.43 -24.53 33.84
N ILE A 96 -14.75 -23.55 34.49
CA ILE A 96 -14.52 -23.59 35.94
C ILE A 96 -15.84 -23.57 36.71
N THR A 97 -16.78 -22.71 36.30
CA THR A 97 -18.09 -22.59 36.95
C THR A 97 -18.90 -23.87 36.80
N ASN A 98 -18.93 -24.46 35.61
CA ASN A 98 -19.61 -25.73 35.36
C ASN A 98 -18.98 -26.86 36.17
N ALA A 99 -17.65 -26.98 36.20
CA ALA A 99 -16.97 -27.99 37.02
C ALA A 99 -17.28 -27.83 38.52
N ARG A 100 -17.36 -26.60 39.02
CA ARG A 100 -17.77 -26.31 40.41
C ARG A 100 -19.23 -26.69 40.67
N LEU A 101 -20.13 -26.41 39.74
CA LEU A 101 -21.54 -26.75 39.85
C LEU A 101 -21.76 -28.27 39.79
N GLU A 102 -21.07 -28.99 38.90
CA GLU A 102 -21.08 -30.45 38.87
C GLU A 102 -20.55 -31.04 40.17
N THR A 103 -19.47 -30.47 40.71
CA THR A 103 -18.93 -30.93 42.00
C THR A 103 -19.95 -30.67 43.12
N ALA A 104 -20.55 -29.49 43.19
CA ALA A 104 -21.57 -29.13 44.19
C ALA A 104 -22.85 -29.96 44.07
N ALA A 105 -23.27 -30.31 42.85
CA ALA A 105 -24.43 -31.17 42.60
C ALA A 105 -24.17 -32.65 42.95
N ASN A 106 -22.91 -33.09 42.94
CA ASN A 106 -22.50 -34.45 43.29
C ASN A 106 -22.02 -34.60 44.75
N LEU A 107 -22.02 -33.53 45.57
CA LEU A 107 -21.86 -33.69 47.01
C LEU A 107 -23.17 -34.29 47.58
N PRO A 108 -23.10 -35.40 48.35
CA PRO A 108 -24.28 -35.89 49.04
C PRO A 108 -24.76 -34.79 49.98
N SER A 109 -26.06 -34.48 49.90
CA SER A 109 -26.74 -33.64 50.88
C SER A 109 -26.56 -34.28 52.25
N ASP A 110 -25.55 -33.80 52.99
CA ASP A 110 -25.34 -34.17 54.38
C ASP A 110 -26.57 -33.73 55.15
N ASP A 111 -27.29 -34.76 55.54
CA ASP A 111 -28.55 -34.76 56.26
C ASP A 111 -28.36 -33.99 57.56
N LYS A 112 -28.87 -32.75 57.61
CA LYS A 112 -29.19 -32.11 58.87
C LYS A 112 -30.41 -32.80 59.47
N SER A 113 -30.20 -33.97 60.07
CA SER A 113 -31.14 -34.57 61.00
C SER A 113 -30.63 -34.40 62.43
N LEU A 114 -31.31 -33.48 63.13
CA LEU A 114 -31.65 -33.41 64.56
C LEU A 114 -30.95 -34.34 65.55
#